data_AF-A0A8T7C9Y0-F1
#
_entry.id   AF-A0A8T7C9Y0-F1
#
_cell.length_a   1.000
_cell.length_b   1.000
_cell.length_c   1.000
_cell.angle_alpha   90.00
_cell.angle_beta   90.00
_cell.angle_gamma   90.00
#
_symmetry.space_group_name_H-M   'P 1'
#
loop_
_entity.id
_entity.type
_entity.pdbx_description
1 polymer ?
#
loop_
_entity_poly.entity_id
_entity_poly.type
_entity_poly.pdbx_seq_one_letter_code
_entity_poly.pdbx_strand_id
1 'polypeptide(L)'
;MTDIKLPDELEAIKRRGYVVWAGDAPSAMLAERFEGGSMRVGGIRHVRIWGLQVDDERELPGHERTSIPDEELWQVELIAEDGSRYEVNATLVKPAPEIR
;
A
#
# COMPACT_ATOMS: atom_id res chain seq x y z
N MET A 1 7.15 0.26 -22.20
CA MET A 1 6.67 0.59 -20.85
C MET A 1 5.27 1.13 -21.02
N THR A 2 4.26 0.41 -20.55
CA THR A 2 2.89 0.93 -20.53
C THR A 2 2.87 2.14 -19.61
N ASP A 3 2.48 3.31 -20.12
CA ASP A 3 2.30 4.49 -19.30
C ASP A 3 1.03 4.27 -18.47
N ILE A 4 1.20 3.76 -17.25
CA ILE A 4 0.08 3.50 -16.34
C ILE A 4 -0.33 4.85 -15.76
N LYS A 5 -1.46 5.35 -16.24
CA LYS A 5 -2.03 6.62 -15.76
C LYS A 5 -2.28 6.52 -14.25
N LEU A 6 -1.80 7.52 -13.52
CA LEU A 6 -2.08 7.66 -12.09
C LEU A 6 -3.60 7.87 -11.89
N PRO A 7 -4.28 7.03 -11.08
CA PRO A 7 -5.70 7.21 -10.77
C PRO A 7 -5.98 8.55 -10.08
N ASP A 8 -7.16 9.12 -10.34
CA ASP A 8 -7.55 10.46 -9.86
C ASP A 8 -7.47 10.61 -8.32
N GLU A 9 -7.80 9.55 -7.57
CA GLU A 9 -7.66 9.55 -6.11
C GLU A 9 -6.21 9.68 -5.67
N LEU A 10 -5.27 9.03 -6.38
CA LEU A 10 -3.84 9.13 -6.09
C LEU A 10 -3.25 10.45 -6.58
N GLU A 11 -3.81 11.04 -7.64
CA GLU A 11 -3.50 12.42 -8.00
C GLU A 11 -3.91 13.39 -6.90
N ALA A 12 -5.07 13.18 -6.26
CA ALA A 12 -5.50 13.98 -5.12
C ALA A 12 -4.56 13.81 -3.91
N ILE A 13 -4.12 12.59 -3.62
CA ILE A 13 -3.11 12.31 -2.59
C ILE A 13 -1.80 13.05 -2.91
N LYS A 14 -1.31 12.91 -4.14
CA LYS A 14 -0.07 13.55 -4.60
C LYS A 14 -0.14 15.07 -4.50
N ARG A 15 -1.28 15.65 -4.87
CA ARG A 15 -1.53 17.10 -4.77
C ARG A 15 -1.62 17.57 -3.32
N ARG A 16 -2.24 16.78 -2.44
CA ARG A 16 -2.41 17.11 -1.02
C ARG A 16 -1.11 16.99 -0.23
N GLY A 17 -0.27 15.99 -0.55
CA GLY A 17 0.97 15.69 0.17
C GLY A 17 0.77 15.03 1.53
N TYR A 18 -0.47 14.85 1.96
CA TYR A 18 -0.84 14.25 3.25
C TYR A 18 -2.05 13.32 3.08
N VAL A 19 -2.07 12.25 3.87
CA VAL A 19 -3.13 11.24 3.90
C VAL A 19 -3.59 10.94 5.32
N VAL A 20 -4.74 10.29 5.45
CA VAL A 20 -5.23 9.67 6.68
C VAL A 20 -5.58 8.21 6.37
N TRP A 21 -5.68 7.37 7.39
CA TRP A 21 -6.18 6.01 7.20
C TRP A 21 -7.61 6.05 6.64
N ALA A 22 -7.88 5.18 5.66
CA ALA A 22 -9.23 5.07 5.10
C ALA A 22 -10.20 4.45 6.12
N GLY A 23 -9.70 3.50 6.92
CA GLY A 23 -10.35 2.87 8.08
C GLY A 23 -9.36 2.71 9.24
N ASP A 24 -9.37 1.54 9.89
CA ASP A 24 -8.39 1.23 10.94
C ASP A 24 -6.98 1.09 10.37
N ALA A 25 -5.98 1.43 11.19
CA ALA A 25 -4.59 1.19 10.82
C ALA A 25 -4.32 -0.32 10.67
N PRO A 26 -3.50 -0.73 9.69
CA PRO A 26 -3.28 -2.14 9.37
C PRO A 26 -2.50 -2.90 10.48
N SER A 27 -1.86 -2.19 11.41
CA SER A 27 -1.24 -2.79 12.59
C SER A 27 -1.17 -1.80 13.75
N ALA A 28 -1.10 -2.31 14.98
CA ALA A 28 -0.94 -1.48 16.18
C ALA A 28 0.35 -0.65 16.16
N MET A 29 1.44 -1.23 15.64
CA MET A 29 2.71 -0.50 15.45
C MET A 29 2.53 0.71 14.53
N LEU A 30 1.80 0.54 13.42
CA LEU A 30 1.54 1.65 12.50
C LEU A 30 0.55 2.66 13.07
N ALA A 31 -0.43 2.22 13.86
CA ALA A 31 -1.31 3.12 14.58
C ALA A 31 -0.51 4.06 15.49
N GLU A 32 0.38 3.50 16.32
CA GLU A 32 1.22 4.24 17.27
C GLU A 32 2.13 5.27 16.57
N ARG A 33 2.72 4.91 15.42
CA ARG A 33 3.62 5.80 14.67
C ARG A 33 2.92 6.98 14.01
N PHE A 34 1.59 6.92 13.87
CA PHE A 34 0.80 7.88 13.11
C PHE A 34 -0.44 8.37 13.86
N GLU A 35 -0.44 8.35 15.20
CA GLU A 35 -1.56 8.82 16.05
C GLU A 35 -1.96 10.29 15.78
N GLY A 36 -1.06 11.10 15.21
CA GLY A 36 -1.28 12.52 14.86
C GLY A 36 -2.28 12.79 13.72
N GLY A 37 -2.95 11.76 13.19
CA GLY A 37 -4.04 11.89 12.23
C GLY A 37 -3.55 12.00 10.78
N SER A 38 -2.92 13.11 10.39
CA SER A 38 -2.43 13.31 9.02
C SER A 38 -0.99 12.86 8.84
N MET A 39 -0.78 11.95 7.90
CA MET A 39 0.51 11.33 7.60
C MET A 39 1.10 11.97 6.35
N ARG A 40 2.38 12.32 6.37
CA ARG A 40 3.06 12.93 5.22
C ARG A 40 3.35 11.87 4.16
N VAL A 41 3.10 12.22 2.89
CA VAL A 41 3.42 11.37 1.74
C VAL A 41 4.85 11.65 1.27
N GLY A 42 5.68 10.62 1.19
CA GLY A 42 7.02 10.67 0.61
C GLY A 42 7.05 10.38 -0.89
N GLY A 43 6.13 9.55 -1.37
CA GLY A 43 6.02 9.20 -2.78
C GLY A 43 4.86 8.24 -3.07
N ILE A 44 4.54 8.08 -4.35
CA ILE A 44 3.56 7.11 -4.86
C ILE A 44 4.22 6.36 -6.01
N ARG A 45 4.12 5.03 -6.02
CA ARG A 45 4.68 4.20 -7.09
C ARG A 45 3.74 3.05 -7.45
N HIS A 46 3.76 2.66 -8.72
CA HIS A 46 3.08 1.45 -9.18
C HIS A 46 4.00 0.24 -8.97
N VAL A 47 3.47 -0.85 -8.43
CA VAL A 47 4.22 -2.06 -8.13
C VAL A 47 3.47 -3.25 -8.67
N ARG A 48 4.23 -4.15 -9.32
CA ARG A 48 3.77 -5.49 -9.68
C ARG A 48 4.42 -6.49 -8.74
N ILE A 49 3.60 -7.24 -8.03
CA ILE A 49 4.00 -8.34 -7.17
C ILE A 49 3.82 -9.62 -7.98
N TRP A 50 4.91 -10.39 -8.10
CA TRP A 50 4.88 -11.66 -8.80
C TRP A 50 4.25 -12.72 -7.91
N GLY A 51 3.30 -13.44 -8.49
CA GLY A 51 2.69 -14.60 -7.89
C GLY A 51 3.71 -15.70 -7.61
N LEU A 52 3.39 -16.56 -6.64
CA LEU A 52 4.20 -17.72 -6.29
C LEU A 52 3.46 -18.99 -6.72
N GLN A 53 4.14 -19.84 -7.48
CA GLN A 53 3.73 -21.22 -7.69
C GLN A 53 4.72 -22.12 -6.96
N VAL A 54 4.21 -22.89 -6.01
CA VAL A 54 5.01 -23.91 -5.32
C VAL A 54 4.56 -25.27 -5.83
N ASP A 55 5.51 -26.04 -6.35
CA ASP A 55 5.32 -27.47 -6.56
C ASP A 55 5.58 -28.16 -5.21
N ASP A 56 4.55 -28.75 -4.62
CA ASP A 56 4.70 -29.50 -3.37
C ASP A 56 5.26 -30.88 -3.73
N GLU A 57 6.56 -30.92 -4.05
CA GLU A 57 7.30 -32.10 -4.52
C GLU A 57 7.33 -33.26 -3.49
N ARG A 58 6.68 -33.12 -2.33
CA ARG A 58 6.36 -34.25 -1.45
C ARG A 58 5.07 -34.91 -1.90
N GLU A 59 5.20 -35.74 -2.93
CA GLU A 59 4.17 -36.54 -3.58
C GLU A 59 3.17 -37.19 -2.60
N LEU A 60 2.07 -36.49 -2.31
CA LEU A 60 0.81 -37.10 -1.93
C LEU A 60 -0.11 -36.98 -3.16
N PRO A 61 -0.53 -38.09 -3.78
CA PRO A 61 -1.44 -38.03 -4.91
C PRO A 61 -2.76 -37.36 -4.47
N GLY A 62 -3.05 -36.19 -5.04
CA GLY A 62 -4.30 -35.46 -4.82
C GLY A 62 -4.20 -34.05 -4.23
N HIS A 63 -3.01 -33.50 -3.98
CA HIS A 63 -2.89 -32.12 -3.49
C HIS A 63 -2.92 -31.09 -4.65
N GLU A 64 -3.84 -30.12 -4.55
CA GLU A 64 -3.96 -28.99 -5.46
C GLU A 64 -2.69 -28.13 -5.42
N ARG A 65 -2.16 -27.75 -6.60
CA ARG A 65 -1.05 -26.80 -6.72
C ARG A 65 -1.45 -25.48 -6.08
N THR A 66 -0.72 -25.04 -5.07
CA THR A 66 -0.93 -23.70 -4.51
C THR A 66 -0.36 -22.67 -5.49
N SER A 67 -1.25 -21.90 -6.10
CA SER A 67 -0.90 -20.78 -6.97
C SER A 67 -1.41 -19.49 -6.35
N ILE A 68 -0.50 -18.57 -6.07
CA ILE A 68 -0.82 -17.18 -5.74
C ILE A 68 -0.67 -16.38 -7.05
N PRO A 69 -1.69 -15.64 -7.51
CA PRO A 69 -1.61 -14.89 -8.76
C PRO A 69 -0.70 -13.66 -8.63
N ASP A 70 -0.24 -13.14 -9.77
CA ASP A 70 0.36 -11.81 -9.83
C ASP A 70 -0.65 -10.75 -9.36
N GLU A 71 -0.16 -9.71 -8.69
CA GLU A 71 -0.96 -8.56 -8.26
C GLU A 71 -0.32 -7.26 -8.75
N GLU A 72 -1.12 -6.33 -9.27
CA GLU A 72 -0.70 -4.97 -9.57
C GLU A 72 -1.38 -4.00 -8.61
N LEU A 73 -0.59 -3.17 -7.92
CA LEU A 73 -1.09 -2.23 -6.94
C LEU A 73 -0.30 -0.93 -6.93
N TRP A 74 -0.89 0.09 -6.31
CA TRP A 74 -0.22 1.34 -6.02
C TRP A 74 0.25 1.33 -4.57
N GLN A 75 1.52 1.70 -4.35
CA GLN A 75 2.08 1.91 -3.02
C GLN A 75 2.23 3.40 -2.73
N VAL A 76 1.94 3.77 -1.49
CA VAL A 76 2.20 5.11 -0.94
C VAL A 76 3.27 4.99 0.12
N GLU A 77 4.34 5.77 -0.01
CA GLU A 77 5.37 5.94 1.02
C GLU A 77 4.86 6.97 2.04
N LEU A 78 4.80 6.58 3.30
CA LEU A 78 4.44 7.42 4.45
C LEU A 78 5.70 7.77 5.23
N ILE A 79 5.80 9.02 5.65
CA ILE A 79 6.91 9.53 6.48
C ILE A 79 6.35 9.86 7.87
N ALA A 80 6.83 9.15 8.88
CA ALA A 80 6.50 9.40 10.29
C ALA A 80 7.23 10.64 10.82
N GLU A 81 6.81 11.14 12.00
CA GLU A 81 7.40 12.34 12.61
C GLU A 81 8.88 12.18 12.96
N ASP A 82 9.31 10.96 13.30
CA ASP A 82 10.71 10.61 13.56
C ASP A 82 11.55 10.46 12.27
N GLY A 83 10.94 10.65 11.09
CA GLY A 83 11.57 10.51 9.78
C GLY A 83 11.61 9.09 9.24
N SER A 84 11.11 8.09 9.99
CA SER A 84 10.98 6.71 9.52
C SER A 84 10.01 6.63 8.34
N ARG A 85 10.25 5.67 7.45
CA ARG A 85 9.48 5.49 6.21
C ARG A 85 8.78 4.14 6.18
N TYR A 86 7.54 4.16 5.72
CA TYR A 86 6.68 2.98 5.63
C TYR A 86 5.98 2.94 4.29
N GLU A 87 5.82 1.76 3.72
CA GLU A 87 5.14 1.57 2.43
C GLU A 87 3.83 0.84 2.66
N VAL A 88 2.73 1.42 2.20
CA VAL A 88 1.39 0.82 2.35
C VAL A 88 0.68 0.74 1.00
N ASN A 89 -0.24 -0.21 0.88
CA ASN A 89 -1.17 -0.25 -0.25
C ASN A 89 -2.01 1.04 -0.24
N ALA A 90 -2.13 1.69 -1.40
CA ALA A 90 -2.87 2.94 -1.54
C ALA A 90 -4.35 2.83 -1.13
N THR A 91 -4.95 1.64 -1.17
CA THR A 91 -6.33 1.40 -0.72
C THR A 91 -6.53 1.61 0.79
N LEU A 92 -5.45 1.60 1.58
CA LEU A 92 -5.50 1.76 3.03
C LEU A 92 -5.55 3.23 3.47
N VAL A 93 -5.34 4.16 2.55
CA VAL A 93 -5.23 5.59 2.84
C VAL A 93 -6.12 6.40 1.93
N LYS A 94 -6.51 7.59 2.40
CA LYS A 94 -7.25 8.58 1.62
C LYS A 94 -6.64 9.97 1.81
N PRO A 95 -6.85 10.91 0.88
CA PRO A 95 -6.38 12.28 1.05
C PRO A 95 -6.80 12.86 2.40
N ALA A 96 -5.87 13.52 3.10
CA ALA A 96 -6.20 14.20 4.34
C ALA A 96 -7.18 15.36 4.08
N PRO A 97 -8.16 15.60 4.97
CA PRO A 97 -9.15 16.66 4.79
C PRO A 97 -8.48 18.04 4.67
N GLU A 98 -9.12 18.96 3.95
CA GLU A 98 -8.68 20.35 3.88
C GLU A 98 -8.90 21.02 5.25
N ILE A 99 -7.80 21.46 5.89
CA ILE A 99 -7.89 22.34 7.05
C ILE A 99 -8.24 23.72 6.50
N ARG A 100 -9.47 24.17 6.79
CA ARG A 100 -9.96 25.52 6.47
C ARG A 100 -9.51 26.53 7.52
#